data_AF-A0AA90U462-F1
#
_entry.id   AF-A0AA90U462-F1
#
_cell.length_a   1.000
_cell.length_b   1.000
_cell.length_c   1.000
_cell.angle_alpha   90.00
_cell.angle_beta   90.00
_cell.angle_gamma   90.00
#
_symmetry.space_group_name_H-M   'P 1'
#
loop_
_entity.id
_entity.type
_entity.pdbx_description
1 polymer ?
#
loop_
_entity_poly.entity_id
_entity_poly.type
_entity_poly.pdbx_seq_one_letter_code
_entity_poly.pdbx_strand_id
1 'polypeptide(L)'
;MAELVEKFEVPIPIRALKTANVYLIRESGEFSLIDTGMNLESYQYISNGLNNRAPARIILTHLHIDHIGGAMGLKKEFGSEVIMGEEDWRRVQAIQEDPEGFLRWMTEFLLEEGVPRTVLDKIVMGHSVLDHLKDYAELSVDRTIKTEMERIGSITDRARHHVHRRSCDRPDHAEYQFLRRHLRFTGPLPVEPSKNNEASRHSGISGAWTRSKISGIPLQ
;
A
#
# COMPACT_ATOMS: atom_id res chain seq x y z
N MET A 1 10.93 -23.54 -4.00
CA MET A 1 10.97 -22.18 -4.58
C MET A 1 9.55 -21.69 -4.67
N ALA A 2 9.32 -20.41 -4.39
CA ALA A 2 8.01 -19.79 -4.56
C ALA A 2 7.66 -19.63 -6.05
N GLU A 3 6.43 -19.96 -6.41
CA GLU A 3 5.87 -19.87 -7.75
C GLU A 3 4.68 -18.91 -7.73
N LEU A 4 4.61 -17.98 -8.68
CA LEU A 4 3.41 -17.20 -8.92
C LEU A 4 2.36 -18.09 -9.57
N VAL A 5 1.26 -18.34 -8.86
CA VAL A 5 0.17 -19.18 -9.35
C VAL A 5 -0.84 -18.34 -10.10
N GLU A 6 -1.21 -17.19 -9.54
CA GLU A 6 -2.27 -16.36 -10.09
C GLU A 6 -2.12 -14.90 -9.69
N LYS A 7 -2.59 -14.01 -10.57
CA LYS A 7 -2.74 -12.59 -10.32
C LYS A 7 -4.22 -12.26 -10.44
N PHE A 8 -4.79 -11.71 -9.37
CA PHE A 8 -6.12 -11.12 -9.38
C PHE A 8 -6.00 -9.61 -9.63
N GLU A 9 -6.69 -9.12 -10.64
CA GLU A 9 -6.92 -7.69 -10.83
C GLU A 9 -8.28 -7.35 -10.19
N VAL A 10 -8.22 -6.91 -8.94
CA VAL A 10 -9.36 -6.81 -8.04
C VAL A 10 -9.97 -5.40 -8.14
N PRO A 11 -11.28 -5.26 -8.37
CA PRO A 11 -11.94 -3.96 -8.37
C PRO A 11 -11.80 -3.23 -7.03
N ILE A 12 -11.51 -1.93 -7.09
CA ILE A 12 -11.47 -1.04 -5.92
C ILE A 12 -12.21 0.29 -6.21
N PRO A 13 -12.93 0.86 -5.23
CA PRO A 13 -13.72 2.08 -5.41
C PRO A 13 -12.88 3.38 -5.43
N ILE A 14 -11.64 3.32 -5.91
CA ILE A 14 -10.78 4.50 -6.10
C ILE A 14 -10.82 4.87 -7.58
N ARG A 15 -11.57 5.92 -7.94
CA ARG A 15 -11.84 6.32 -9.34
C ARG A 15 -10.60 6.40 -10.23
N ALA A 16 -9.48 6.87 -9.69
CA ALA A 16 -8.24 7.04 -10.44
C ALA A 16 -7.48 5.72 -10.69
N LEU A 17 -7.62 4.74 -9.79
CA LEU A 17 -6.91 3.45 -9.85
C LEU A 17 -7.76 2.33 -10.45
N LYS A 18 -9.04 2.26 -10.08
CA LYS A 18 -10.05 1.26 -10.48
C LYS A 18 -9.78 -0.16 -10.02
N THR A 19 -8.53 -0.62 -10.04
CA THR A 19 -8.15 -1.97 -9.66
C THR A 19 -6.89 -1.99 -8.77
N ALA A 20 -6.81 -3.00 -7.90
CA ALA A 20 -5.61 -3.37 -7.14
C ALA A 20 -5.13 -4.75 -7.60
N ASN A 21 -3.82 -4.99 -7.52
CA ASN A 21 -3.27 -6.30 -7.85
C ASN A 21 -3.07 -7.12 -6.58
N VAL A 22 -3.65 -8.31 -6.56
CA VAL A 22 -3.47 -9.31 -5.50
C VAL A 22 -2.83 -10.54 -6.12
N TYR A 23 -1.88 -11.17 -5.43
CA TYR A 23 -1.12 -12.30 -5.98
C TYR A 23 -1.27 -13.54 -5.12
N LEU A 24 -1.56 -14.68 -5.75
CA LEU A 24 -1.49 -15.98 -5.12
C LEU A 24 -0.16 -16.63 -5.49
N ILE A 25 0.60 -16.99 -4.46
CA ILE A 25 1.88 -17.67 -4.62
C ILE A 25 1.84 -19.01 -3.92
N ARG A 26 2.57 -19.97 -4.47
CA ARG A 26 2.71 -21.31 -3.91
C ARG A 26 4.16 -21.60 -3.57
N GLU A 27 4.38 -22.07 -2.36
CA GLU A 27 5.69 -22.53 -1.91
C GLU A 27 5.55 -23.75 -1.02
N SER A 28 6.36 -24.79 -1.28
CA SER A 28 6.40 -26.01 -0.46
C SER A 28 5.02 -26.65 -0.24
N GLY A 29 4.12 -26.52 -1.22
CA GLY A 29 2.76 -27.05 -1.16
C GLY A 29 1.73 -26.13 -0.48
N GLU A 30 2.16 -25.02 0.11
CA GLU A 30 1.30 -24.04 0.77
C GLU A 30 1.04 -22.81 -0.12
N PHE A 31 -0.16 -22.24 0.02
CA PHE A 31 -0.50 -20.98 -0.63
C PHE A 31 -0.25 -19.80 0.31
N SER A 32 0.23 -18.69 -0.24
CA SER A 32 0.24 -17.38 0.41
C SER A 32 -0.42 -16.37 -0.51
N LEU A 33 -1.21 -15.47 0.06
CA LEU A 33 -1.83 -14.37 -0.65
C LEU A 33 -1.03 -13.09 -0.37
N ILE A 34 -0.76 -12.30 -1.40
CA ILE A 34 -0.14 -10.98 -1.30
C ILE A 34 -1.22 -9.93 -1.51
N ASP A 35 -1.47 -9.13 -0.48
CA ASP A 35 -2.53 -8.11 -0.39
C ASP A 35 -3.95 -8.68 -0.51
N THR A 36 -4.96 -7.84 -0.25
CA THR A 36 -6.34 -8.29 -0.03
C THR A 36 -7.42 -7.39 -0.61
N GLY A 37 -7.04 -6.37 -1.40
CA GLY A 37 -7.99 -5.41 -1.93
C GLY A 37 -8.56 -4.48 -0.85
N MET A 38 -9.68 -3.82 -1.16
CA MET A 38 -10.15 -2.64 -0.40
C MET A 38 -11.40 -2.86 0.42
N ASN A 39 -12.37 -3.64 -0.07
CA ASN A 39 -13.70 -3.70 0.51
C ASN A 39 -14.33 -5.10 0.39
N LEU A 40 -15.62 -5.22 0.74
CA LEU A 40 -16.37 -6.48 0.66
C LEU A 40 -16.39 -7.06 -0.77
N GLU A 41 -16.52 -6.23 -1.80
CA GLU A 41 -16.49 -6.66 -3.20
C GLU A 41 -15.12 -7.22 -3.57
N SER A 42 -14.05 -6.55 -3.17
CA SER A 42 -12.68 -7.03 -3.35
C SER A 42 -12.48 -8.40 -2.67
N TYR A 43 -12.93 -8.53 -1.42
CA TYR A 43 -12.88 -9.78 -0.67
C TYR A 43 -13.62 -10.91 -1.41
N GLN A 44 -14.87 -10.67 -1.83
CA GLN A 44 -15.68 -11.68 -2.53
C GLN A 44 -15.04 -12.08 -3.86
N TYR A 45 -14.50 -11.12 -4.61
CA TYR A 45 -13.79 -11.39 -5.86
C TYR A 45 -12.60 -12.33 -5.63
N ILE A 46 -11.79 -12.03 -4.61
CA ILE A 46 -10.62 -12.85 -4.26
C ILE A 46 -11.06 -14.23 -3.76
N SER A 47 -11.98 -14.31 -2.79
CA SER A 47 -12.46 -15.58 -2.20
C SER A 47 -13.03 -16.51 -3.28
N ASN A 48 -13.87 -16.00 -4.18
CA ASN A 48 -14.38 -16.78 -5.31
C ASN A 48 -13.26 -17.21 -6.26
N GLY A 49 -12.32 -16.32 -6.57
CA GLY A 49 -11.17 -16.61 -7.43
C GLY A 49 -10.24 -17.67 -6.85
N LEU A 50 -10.18 -17.81 -5.52
CA LEU A 50 -9.35 -18.83 -4.87
C LEU A 50 -9.82 -20.26 -5.16
N ASN A 51 -11.06 -20.50 -5.63
CA ASN A 51 -11.52 -21.83 -6.06
C ASN A 51 -11.19 -22.95 -5.04
N ASN A 52 -11.52 -22.74 -3.76
CA ASN A 52 -11.22 -23.63 -2.61
C ASN A 52 -9.72 -23.77 -2.23
N ARG A 53 -8.81 -23.00 -2.84
CA ARG A 53 -7.41 -22.91 -2.38
C ARG A 53 -7.37 -22.04 -1.13
N ALA A 54 -7.18 -22.64 0.04
CA ALA A 54 -7.05 -21.91 1.30
C ALA A 54 -5.62 -21.39 1.50
N PRO A 55 -5.37 -20.06 1.47
CA PRO A 55 -4.05 -19.52 1.75
C PRO A 55 -3.70 -19.74 3.23
N ALA A 56 -2.54 -20.34 3.49
CA ALA A 56 -2.03 -20.48 4.85
C ALA A 56 -1.62 -19.12 5.43
N ARG A 57 -1.20 -18.19 4.55
CA ARG A 57 -0.70 -16.87 4.93
C ARG A 57 -1.31 -15.77 4.06
N ILE A 58 -1.51 -14.62 4.66
CA ILE A 58 -1.83 -13.36 4.00
C ILE A 58 -0.69 -12.39 4.32
N ILE A 59 -0.01 -11.90 3.31
CA ILE A 59 1.12 -10.98 3.45
C ILE A 59 0.66 -9.63 2.93
N LEU A 60 0.57 -8.67 3.84
CA LEU A 60 0.17 -7.29 3.55
C LEU A 60 1.42 -6.48 3.24
N THR A 61 1.48 -5.94 2.02
CA THR A 61 2.65 -5.18 1.57
C THR A 61 2.82 -3.88 2.34
N HIS A 62 1.72 -3.19 2.65
CA HIS A 62 1.71 -1.97 3.45
C HIS A 62 0.27 -1.63 3.93
N LEU A 63 0.13 -0.57 4.73
CA LEU A 63 -1.10 -0.23 5.44
C LEU A 63 -2.20 0.47 4.62
N HIS A 64 -2.03 0.69 3.32
CA HIS A 64 -3.09 1.33 2.54
C HIS A 64 -4.31 0.41 2.42
N ILE A 65 -5.49 1.03 2.42
CA ILE A 65 -6.75 0.31 2.52
C ILE A 65 -6.96 -0.69 1.38
N ASP A 66 -6.50 -0.39 0.17
CA ASP A 66 -6.57 -1.28 -1.01
C ASP A 66 -5.67 -2.51 -0.93
N HIS A 67 -4.88 -2.62 0.14
CA HIS A 67 -4.06 -3.80 0.44
C HIS A 67 -4.57 -4.56 1.65
N ILE A 68 -5.13 -3.88 2.66
CA ILE A 68 -5.52 -4.48 3.95
C ILE A 68 -7.01 -4.78 4.08
N GLY A 69 -7.87 -4.19 3.25
CA GLY A 69 -9.31 -4.15 3.48
C GLY A 69 -9.99 -5.52 3.48
N GLY A 70 -9.48 -6.48 2.73
CA GLY A 70 -10.00 -7.86 2.71
C GLY A 70 -9.40 -8.78 3.77
N ALA A 71 -8.37 -8.35 4.50
CA ALA A 71 -7.52 -9.23 5.30
C ALA A 71 -8.28 -9.96 6.41
N MET A 72 -9.14 -9.25 7.14
CA MET A 72 -9.90 -9.85 8.24
C MET A 72 -11.00 -10.80 7.75
N GLY A 73 -11.61 -10.50 6.59
CA GLY A 73 -12.57 -11.41 5.95
C GLY A 73 -11.92 -12.73 5.54
N LEU A 74 -10.79 -12.65 4.83
CA LEU A 74 -10.03 -13.83 4.40
C LEU A 74 -9.44 -14.62 5.57
N LYS A 75 -8.92 -13.93 6.60
CA LYS A 75 -8.45 -14.56 7.83
C LYS A 75 -9.56 -15.36 8.51
N LYS A 76 -10.76 -14.78 8.63
CA LYS A 76 -11.92 -15.46 9.23
C LYS A 76 -12.37 -16.67 8.40
N GLU A 77 -12.32 -16.56 7.08
CA GLU A 77 -12.76 -17.63 6.17
C GLU A 77 -11.78 -18.82 6.14
N PHE A 78 -10.48 -18.55 6.03
CA PHE A 78 -9.46 -19.57 5.78
C PHE A 78 -8.58 -19.90 7.00
N GLY A 79 -8.69 -19.13 8.09
CA GLY A 79 -7.82 -19.27 9.26
C GLY A 79 -6.37 -18.85 8.98
N SER A 80 -6.15 -18.00 7.98
CA SER A 80 -4.81 -17.60 7.52
C SER A 80 -4.04 -16.79 8.57
N GLU A 81 -2.73 -17.02 8.65
CA GLU A 81 -1.80 -16.14 9.38
C GLU A 81 -1.64 -14.82 8.62
N VAL A 82 -1.93 -13.68 9.27
CA VAL A 82 -1.75 -12.34 8.68
C VAL A 82 -0.39 -11.78 9.09
N ILE A 83 0.39 -11.38 8.07
CA ILE A 83 1.76 -10.91 8.21
C ILE A 83 1.89 -9.51 7.61
N MET A 84 2.50 -8.59 8.34
CA MET A 84 2.75 -7.20 7.90
C MET A 84 4.13 -6.74 8.37
N GLY A 85 4.71 -5.69 7.78
CA GLY A 85 5.89 -5.05 8.37
C GLY A 85 5.61 -4.43 9.73
N GLU A 86 6.61 -4.51 10.61
CA GLU A 86 6.53 -3.99 11.96
C GLU A 86 6.22 -2.48 11.99
N GLU A 87 6.78 -1.70 11.06
CA GLU A 87 6.59 -0.25 11.00
C GLU A 87 5.18 0.15 10.54
N ASP A 88 4.66 -0.53 9.52
CA ASP A 88 3.28 -0.33 9.04
C ASP A 88 2.28 -0.76 10.11
N TRP A 89 2.53 -1.88 10.78
CA TRP A 89 1.69 -2.35 11.86
C TRP A 89 1.68 -1.37 13.05
N ARG A 90 2.84 -0.84 13.47
CA ARG A 90 2.91 0.20 14.51
C ARG A 90 2.05 1.43 14.18
N ARG A 91 1.99 1.83 12.90
CA ARG A 91 1.14 2.95 12.46
C ARG A 91 -0.34 2.62 12.57
N VAL A 92 -0.73 1.41 12.16
CA VAL A 92 -2.11 0.95 12.34
C VAL A 92 -2.47 0.92 13.83
N GLN A 93 -1.58 0.41 14.70
CA GLN A 93 -1.81 0.41 16.15
C GLN A 93 -1.98 1.83 16.71
N ALA A 94 -1.17 2.80 16.27
CA ALA A 94 -1.35 4.19 16.69
C ALA A 94 -2.74 4.75 16.29
N ILE A 95 -3.24 4.39 15.11
CA ILE A 95 -4.60 4.75 14.68
C ILE A 95 -5.66 4.02 15.52
N GLN A 96 -5.44 2.76 15.87
CA GLN A 96 -6.34 1.97 16.71
C GLN A 96 -6.44 2.54 18.14
N GLU A 97 -5.31 2.97 18.70
CA GLU A 97 -5.20 3.50 20.05
C GLU A 97 -5.81 4.91 20.20
N ASP A 98 -5.56 5.82 19.25
CA ASP A 98 -6.10 7.18 19.28
C ASP A 98 -6.56 7.66 17.88
N PRO A 99 -7.73 7.20 17.39
CA PRO A 99 -8.24 7.62 16.10
C PRO A 99 -8.51 9.13 16.02
N GLU A 100 -8.95 9.74 17.12
CA GLU A 100 -9.15 11.19 17.20
C GLU A 100 -7.82 11.95 17.17
N GLY A 101 -6.76 11.39 17.77
CA GLY A 101 -5.41 11.91 17.69
C GLY A 101 -4.85 11.90 16.28
N PHE A 102 -5.08 10.82 15.54
CA PHE A 102 -4.76 10.76 14.12
C PHE A 102 -5.46 11.88 13.33
N LEU A 103 -6.76 12.10 13.57
CA LEU A 103 -7.52 13.18 12.95
C LEU A 103 -6.98 14.57 13.30
N ARG A 104 -6.68 14.82 14.59
CA ARG A 104 -6.09 16.09 15.06
C ARG A 104 -4.75 16.34 14.40
N TRP A 105 -3.85 15.36 14.43
CA TRP A 105 -2.53 15.43 13.80
C TRP A 105 -2.63 15.76 12.31
N MET A 106 -3.48 15.06 11.56
CA MET A 106 -3.64 15.31 10.12
C MET A 106 -4.13 16.73 9.85
N THR A 107 -5.10 17.19 10.65
CA THR A 107 -5.67 18.54 10.55
C THR A 107 -4.58 19.61 10.79
N GLU A 108 -3.80 19.45 11.85
CA GLU A 108 -2.70 20.35 12.21
C GLU A 108 -1.61 20.35 11.14
N PHE A 109 -1.16 19.17 10.72
CA PHE A 109 -0.14 19.02 9.67
C PHE A 109 -0.53 19.73 8.37
N LEU A 110 -1.76 19.53 7.89
CA LEU A 110 -2.24 20.17 6.66
C LEU A 110 -2.29 21.69 6.81
N LEU A 111 -2.75 22.20 7.96
CA LEU A 111 -2.76 23.64 8.23
C LEU A 111 -1.35 24.24 8.27
N GLU A 112 -0.40 23.54 8.90
CA GLU A 112 1.00 23.97 8.98
C GLU A 112 1.69 24.00 7.61
N GLU A 113 1.37 23.04 6.72
CA GLU A 113 1.85 23.05 5.32
C GLU A 113 1.07 24.04 4.43
N GLY A 114 0.18 24.85 5.01
CA GLY A 114 -0.48 25.97 4.34
C GLY A 114 -1.76 25.62 3.59
N VAL A 115 -2.36 24.45 3.86
CA VAL A 115 -3.68 24.12 3.31
C VAL A 115 -4.72 25.10 3.87
N PRO A 116 -5.47 25.81 3.01
CA PRO A 116 -6.47 26.75 3.47
C PRO A 116 -7.58 26.07 4.28
N ARG A 117 -7.98 26.67 5.41
CA ARG A 117 -9.10 26.19 6.25
C ARG A 117 -10.37 25.92 5.44
N THR A 118 -10.62 26.71 4.39
CA THR A 118 -11.79 26.60 3.52
C THR A 118 -11.89 25.28 2.74
N VAL A 119 -10.79 24.53 2.61
CA VAL A 119 -10.78 23.22 1.92
C VAL A 119 -10.39 22.07 2.84
N LEU A 120 -10.01 22.35 4.09
CA LEU A 120 -9.47 21.37 5.03
C LEU A 120 -10.46 20.25 5.32
N ASP A 121 -11.69 20.60 5.70
CA ASP A 121 -12.73 19.61 6.03
C ASP A 121 -12.97 18.65 4.87
N LYS A 122 -12.94 19.15 3.63
CA LYS A 122 -13.13 18.33 2.43
C LYS A 122 -11.97 17.34 2.21
N ILE A 123 -10.73 17.74 2.52
CA ILE A 123 -9.56 16.87 2.39
C ILE A 123 -9.58 15.80 3.49
N VAL A 124 -9.79 16.24 4.74
CA VAL A 124 -9.80 15.36 5.91
C VAL A 124 -10.94 14.35 5.81
N MET A 125 -12.17 14.80 5.57
CA MET A 125 -13.34 13.90 5.46
C MET A 125 -13.34 13.01 4.22
N GLY A 126 -12.41 13.21 3.27
CA GLY A 126 -12.20 12.33 2.13
C GLY A 126 -10.95 11.46 2.26
N HIS A 127 -10.32 11.42 3.44
CA HIS A 127 -9.12 10.64 3.66
C HIS A 127 -9.47 9.16 3.84
N SER A 128 -8.83 8.28 3.05
CA SER A 128 -9.17 6.85 2.98
C SER A 128 -9.08 6.13 4.33
N VAL A 129 -8.14 6.49 5.20
CA VAL A 129 -8.07 5.93 6.56
C VAL A 129 -9.35 6.24 7.36
N LEU A 130 -9.88 7.46 7.23
CA LEU A 130 -11.06 7.87 7.99
C LEU A 130 -12.34 7.23 7.45
N ASP A 131 -12.47 7.14 6.12
CA ASP A 131 -13.59 6.43 5.46
C ASP A 131 -13.63 4.94 5.83
N HIS A 132 -12.49 4.37 6.20
CA HIS A 132 -12.31 2.95 6.49
C HIS A 132 -11.85 2.68 7.93
N LEU A 133 -12.17 3.57 8.87
CA LEU A 133 -11.71 3.48 10.26
C LEU A 133 -11.98 2.12 10.89
N LYS A 134 -13.11 1.50 10.53
CA LYS A 134 -13.49 0.15 10.97
C LYS A 134 -12.48 -0.92 10.52
N ASP A 135 -12.05 -0.88 9.26
CA ASP A 135 -11.10 -1.84 8.71
C ASP A 135 -9.75 -1.73 9.42
N TYR A 136 -9.31 -0.51 9.72
CA TYR A 136 -8.12 -0.26 10.54
C TYR A 136 -8.32 -0.72 11.99
N ALA A 137 -9.47 -0.45 12.60
CA ALA A 137 -9.79 -0.82 13.98
C ALA A 137 -9.82 -2.35 14.19
N GLU A 138 -10.33 -3.09 13.20
CA GLU A 138 -10.49 -4.55 13.28
C GLU A 138 -9.25 -5.32 12.79
N LEU A 139 -8.29 -4.66 12.13
CA LEU A 139 -7.10 -5.32 11.61
C LEU A 139 -6.31 -6.00 12.73
N SER A 140 -6.00 -7.28 12.54
CA SER A 140 -5.22 -8.10 13.46
C SER A 140 -4.09 -8.80 12.70
N VAL A 141 -2.85 -8.40 13.02
CA VAL A 141 -1.62 -8.98 12.46
C VAL A 141 -1.08 -10.02 13.45
N ASP A 142 -0.89 -11.26 12.98
CA ASP A 142 -0.38 -12.37 13.80
C ASP A 142 1.15 -12.34 13.91
N ARG A 143 1.82 -11.87 12.86
CA ARG A 143 3.28 -11.79 12.81
C ARG A 143 3.76 -10.52 12.13
N THR A 144 4.76 -9.88 12.72
CA THR A 144 5.44 -8.74 12.10
C THR A 144 6.79 -9.14 11.50
N ILE A 145 7.21 -8.38 10.49
CA ILE A 145 8.52 -8.54 9.83
C ILE A 145 9.38 -7.29 10.03
N LYS A 146 10.65 -7.49 10.42
CA LYS A 146 11.64 -6.41 10.56
C LYS A 146 12.36 -6.19 9.23
N THR A 147 12.33 -4.95 8.75
CA THR A 147 12.53 -4.48 7.37
C THR A 147 13.90 -4.71 6.72
N GLU A 148 14.81 -5.50 7.29
CA GLU A 148 16.19 -5.64 6.78
C GLU A 148 16.41 -6.77 5.76
N MET A 149 15.34 -7.47 5.34
CA MET A 149 15.29 -8.73 4.56
C MET A 149 14.97 -9.92 5.46
N GLU A 150 13.69 -10.09 5.75
CA GLU A 150 13.19 -11.31 6.36
C GLU A 150 12.58 -12.21 5.28
N ARG A 151 12.86 -13.50 5.40
CA ARG A 151 12.34 -14.50 4.48
C ARG A 151 11.01 -15.03 5.00
N ILE A 152 9.99 -14.96 4.16
CA ILE A 152 8.77 -15.76 4.34
C ILE A 152 8.94 -16.94 3.40
N GLY A 153 9.49 -18.05 3.90
CA GLY A 153 9.94 -19.16 3.06
C GLY A 153 11.08 -18.75 2.10
N SER A 154 10.89 -18.83 0.79
CA SER A 154 11.85 -18.33 -0.22
C SER A 154 11.52 -16.93 -0.74
N ILE A 155 10.41 -16.32 -0.31
CA ILE A 155 10.07 -14.93 -0.64
C ILE A 155 10.95 -14.03 0.21
N THR A 156 11.64 -13.08 -0.43
CA THR A 156 12.37 -12.04 0.28
C THR A 156 11.61 -10.73 0.14
N ASP A 157 11.11 -10.24 1.27
CA ASP A 157 10.60 -8.88 1.33
C ASP A 157 11.79 -7.91 1.35
N ARG A 158 11.85 -7.02 0.35
CA ARG A 158 12.84 -5.95 0.30
C ARG A 158 12.10 -4.62 0.35
N ALA A 159 11.86 -4.15 1.57
CA ALA A 159 11.49 -2.76 1.79
C ALA A 159 12.65 -1.86 1.35
N ARG A 160 12.38 -0.87 0.51
CA ARG A 160 13.28 0.28 0.35
C ARG A 160 12.64 1.43 1.13
N HIS A 161 13.22 1.76 2.28
CA HIS A 161 12.94 3.01 2.97
C HIS A 161 13.31 4.18 2.06
N HIS A 162 12.32 4.88 1.52
CA HIS A 162 12.52 6.23 1.01
C HIS A 162 12.11 7.20 2.11
N VAL A 163 13.07 7.53 2.98
CA VAL A 163 12.92 8.62 3.94
C VAL A 163 13.05 9.93 3.18
N HIS A 164 11.96 10.67 3.03
CA HIS A 164 12.04 12.09 2.69
C HIS A 164 12.12 12.88 4.00
N ARG A 165 13.33 12.96 4.58
CA ARG A 165 13.60 13.83 5.73
C ARG A 165 13.41 15.28 5.29
N ARG A 166 12.31 15.91 5.70
CA ARG A 166 12.39 17.34 6.02
C ARG A 166 12.73 17.39 7.51
N SER A 167 13.90 17.94 7.86
CA SER A 167 14.19 18.27 9.24
C SER A 167 13.15 19.27 9.74
N CYS A 168 12.28 18.83 10.63
CA CYS A 168 11.49 19.71 11.49
C CYS A 168 11.97 19.43 12.92
N ASP A 169 12.46 20.45 13.63
CA ASP A 169 13.03 20.36 14.98
C ASP A 169 11.96 20.18 16.08
N ARG A 170 10.84 19.50 15.81
CA ARG A 170 9.72 19.38 16.74
C ARG A 170 9.48 17.93 17.20
N PRO A 171 9.64 17.63 18.50
CA PRO A 171 9.63 16.26 19.05
C PRO A 171 8.23 15.61 19.16
N ASP A 172 7.16 16.33 18.79
CA ASP A 172 5.76 15.89 18.84
C ASP A 172 5.16 15.50 17.48
N HIS A 173 5.93 15.62 16.39
CA HIS A 173 5.49 15.16 15.07
C HIS A 173 5.72 13.65 14.92
N ALA A 174 4.63 12.87 14.86
CA ALA A 174 4.68 11.50 14.35
C ALA A 174 5.20 11.52 12.90
N GLU A 175 6.42 11.06 12.69
CA GLU A 175 7.05 10.98 11.36
C GLU A 175 6.46 9.76 10.61
N TYR A 176 5.48 10.01 9.74
CA TYR A 176 4.95 8.98 8.86
C TYR A 176 5.90 8.79 7.67
N GLN A 177 6.67 7.70 7.69
CA GLN A 177 7.52 7.28 6.58
C GLN A 177 6.68 6.51 5.56
N PHE A 178 6.74 6.92 4.29
CA PHE A 178 6.16 6.15 3.20
C PHE A 178 7.14 5.04 2.77
N LEU A 179 6.87 3.81 3.18
CA LEU A 179 7.60 2.63 2.72
C LEU A 179 7.09 2.20 1.34
N ARG A 180 7.95 2.28 0.30
CA ARG A 180 7.70 1.56 -0.95
C ARG A 180 8.31 0.17 -0.86
N ARG A 181 7.51 -0.81 -0.44
CA ARG A 181 7.91 -2.22 -0.47
C ARG A 181 7.92 -2.77 -1.88
N HIS A 182 8.99 -3.47 -2.21
CA HIS A 182 9.09 -4.26 -3.43
C HIS A 182 9.32 -5.71 -3.00
N LEU A 183 8.28 -6.55 -3.10
CA LEU A 183 8.47 -7.99 -2.99
C LEU A 183 9.35 -8.43 -4.18
N ARG A 184 10.50 -9.06 -3.88
CA ARG A 184 11.34 -9.67 -4.91
C ARG A 184 11.21 -11.18 -4.79
N PHE A 185 10.63 -11.78 -5.82
CA PHE A 185 10.64 -13.21 -6.01
C PHE A 185 12.02 -13.62 -6.54
N THR A 186 12.65 -14.60 -5.91
CA THR A 186 13.96 -15.14 -6.35
C THR A 186 13.83 -16.30 -7.34
N GLY A 187 12.63 -16.51 -7.91
CA GLY A 187 12.36 -17.50 -8.96
C GLY A 187 12.44 -16.92 -10.38
N PRO A 188 12.46 -17.76 -11.43
CA PRO A 188 12.48 -17.30 -12.81
C PRO A 188 11.23 -16.44 -13.08
N LEU A 189 11.45 -15.22 -13.58
CA LEU A 189 10.36 -14.37 -14.07
C LEU A 189 9.64 -15.10 -15.23
N PRO A 190 8.31 -14.97 -15.36
CA PRO A 190 7.64 -15.38 -16.58
C PRO A 190 8.30 -14.65 -17.75
N VAL A 191 8.62 -15.42 -18.79
CA VAL A 191 9.15 -14.90 -20.06
C VAL A 191 8.22 -13.79 -20.56
N GLU A 192 8.77 -12.60 -20.82
CA GLU A 192 8.00 -11.51 -21.43
C GLU A 192 7.28 -12.02 -22.68
N PRO A 193 6.02 -11.64 -22.94
CA PRO A 193 5.41 -11.88 -24.24
C PRO A 193 6.30 -11.24 -25.32
N SER A 194 6.59 -12.01 -26.36
CA SER A 194 7.52 -11.69 -27.44
C SER A 194 7.32 -10.27 -27.98
N LYS A 195 8.40 -9.47 -27.93
CA LYS A 195 8.50 -8.19 -28.64
C LYS A 195 8.45 -8.45 -30.15
N ASN A 196 7.31 -8.15 -30.76
CA ASN A 196 7.21 -7.87 -32.19
C ASN A 196 6.50 -6.52 -32.37
N ASN A 197 7.28 -5.43 -32.37
CA ASN A 197 7.40 -4.55 -33.54
C ASN A 197 8.37 -3.40 -33.22
N GLU A 198 9.48 -3.40 -33.95
CA GLU A 198 10.19 -2.19 -34.38
C GLU A 198 9.18 -1.27 -35.11
N ALA A 199 9.25 0.06 -35.16
CA ALA A 199 10.37 0.97 -35.09
C ALA A 199 9.86 2.40 -34.77
N SER A 200 10.64 3.17 -34.02
CA SER A 200 11.03 4.55 -34.40
C SER A 200 11.91 5.13 -33.30
N ARG A 201 13.21 4.87 -33.42
CA ARG A 201 14.24 5.69 -32.81
C ARG A 201 14.18 7.05 -33.48
N HIS A 202 14.05 8.14 -32.75
CA HIS A 202 14.75 9.40 -33.03
C HIS A 202 15.27 9.99 -31.72
N SER A 203 16.54 10.35 -31.79
CA SER A 203 17.49 10.85 -30.79
C SER A 203 17.14 12.19 -30.17
N GLY A 204 17.68 12.46 -28.96
CA GLY A 204 18.22 13.80 -28.69
C GLY A 204 17.98 14.40 -27.31
N ILE A 205 18.93 14.16 -26.40
CA ILE A 205 19.67 15.16 -25.61
C ILE A 205 18.93 16.08 -24.61
N SER A 206 19.48 16.02 -23.39
CA SER A 206 19.41 16.89 -22.20
C SER A 206 18.78 18.29 -22.29
N GLY A 207 18.03 18.65 -21.25
CA GLY A 207 17.72 20.04 -20.90
C GLY A 207 17.45 20.19 -19.40
N ALA A 208 18.38 20.85 -18.71
CA ALA A 208 18.25 21.29 -17.33
C ALA A 208 17.13 22.33 -17.19
N TRP A 209 16.30 22.23 -16.14
CA TRP A 209 15.30 23.25 -15.83
C TRP A 209 15.82 24.19 -14.74
N THR A 210 16.24 25.38 -15.17
CA THR A 210 16.49 26.54 -14.29
C THR A 210 15.19 27.23 -13.90
N ARG A 211 15.13 27.68 -12.64
CA ARG A 211 14.07 28.55 -12.09
C ARG A 211 14.04 29.91 -12.80
N SER A 212 12.85 30.37 -13.21
CA SER A 212 12.56 31.80 -13.26
C SER A 212 11.05 32.10 -13.21
N LYS A 213 10.69 32.89 -12.20
CA LYS A 213 9.70 33.99 -12.18
C LYS A 213 8.39 33.79 -12.96
N ILE A 214 7.28 33.71 -12.21
CA ILE A 214 5.97 34.17 -12.67
C ILE A 214 5.55 35.32 -11.76
N SER A 215 5.59 36.52 -12.29
CA SER A 215 4.95 37.73 -11.78
C SER A 215 3.92 38.16 -12.83
N GLY A 216 2.68 38.41 -12.42
CA GLY A 216 1.71 39.14 -13.22
C GLY A 216 0.34 38.48 -13.33
N ILE A 217 -0.57 38.86 -12.45
CA ILE A 217 -2.01 38.87 -12.75
C ILE A 217 -2.49 40.29 -12.37
N PRO A 218 -3.11 41.05 -13.28
CA PRO A 218 -3.66 42.36 -12.96
C PRO A 218 -5.04 42.24 -12.30
N LEU A 219 -5.30 43.12 -11.34
CA LEU A 219 -6.61 43.36 -10.76
C LEU A 219 -7.47 44.16 -11.74
N GLN A 220 -8.64 43.63 -12.09
CA GLN A 220 -9.88 44.38 -12.35
C GLN A 220 -11.05 43.57 -11.80
#